data_AF-A0A932B7W6-F1
#
_entry.id   AF-A0A932B7W6-F1
#
_cell.length_a   1.000
_cell.length_b   1.000
_cell.length_c   1.000
_cell.angle_alpha   90.00
_cell.angle_beta   90.00
_cell.angle_gamma   90.00
#
_symmetry.space_group_name_H-M   'P 1'
#
loop_
_entity.id
_entity.type
_entity.pdbx_description
1 polymer ?
#
loop_
_entity_poly.entity_id
_entity_poly.type
_entity_poly.pdbx_seq_one_letter_code
_entity_poly.pdbx_strand_id
1 'polypeptide(L)'
;MAVINSVVQVDKNGVSLPTQISREALSMLAAQRLGTDKSVATILSEVEASRSDVPAMILRSTYKLLKSDQTDVLRLLAELERPEHESALEEVTGQRYNRLSKSLKRLKDLSLVLERRDLSDKTLIDIHPLVRQFLRREYPKRDRDSFIGRVILYFDRRLAIVAKLLGKENIPKHILDICLS
;
A
#
# COMPACT_ATOMS: atom_id res chain seq x y z
N MET A 1 27.80 4.29 -28.89
CA MET A 1 26.59 4.79 -29.55
C MET A 1 25.66 3.62 -29.83
N ALA A 2 24.52 3.56 -29.16
CA ALA A 2 23.40 2.70 -29.52
C ALA A 2 22.11 3.37 -29.03
N VAL A 3 21.28 3.78 -29.98
CA VAL A 3 19.96 4.40 -29.79
C VAL A 3 18.97 3.27 -29.55
N ILE A 4 18.27 3.28 -28.41
CA ILE A 4 17.11 2.40 -28.19
C ILE A 4 15.87 3.23 -28.50
N ASN A 5 15.28 2.93 -29.66
CA ASN A 5 13.99 3.42 -30.11
C ASN A 5 12.90 3.02 -29.11
N SER A 6 12.28 4.00 -28.47
CA SER A 6 10.99 3.88 -27.80
C SER A 6 9.90 3.66 -28.84
N VAL A 7 9.30 2.47 -28.83
CA VAL A 7 8.10 2.16 -29.62
C VAL A 7 6.91 2.91 -29.01
N VAL A 8 6.57 4.05 -29.61
CA VAL A 8 5.33 4.78 -29.36
C VAL A 8 4.27 4.20 -30.29
N GLN A 9 3.25 3.56 -29.73
CA GLN A 9 2.04 3.21 -30.47
C GLN A 9 1.19 4.47 -30.62
N VAL A 10 0.97 4.91 -31.86
CA VAL A 10 0.16 6.08 -32.24
C VAL A 10 -1.10 5.59 -32.96
N ASP A 11 -2.28 6.02 -32.49
CA ASP A 11 -3.56 5.83 -33.20
C ASP A 11 -3.83 7.02 -34.16
N LYS A 12 -4.60 6.77 -35.22
CA LYS A 12 -4.77 7.54 -36.46
C LYS A 12 -5.40 8.93 -36.34
N ASN A 13 -5.73 9.40 -35.13
CA ASN A 13 -6.40 10.69 -34.92
C ASN A 13 -5.56 11.77 -34.25
N GLY A 14 -4.24 11.57 -34.06
CA GLY A 14 -3.32 12.67 -33.72
C GLY A 14 -3.58 13.40 -32.39
N VAL A 15 -4.40 12.84 -31.50
CA VAL A 15 -4.64 13.39 -30.16
C VAL A 15 -3.75 12.64 -29.17
N SER A 16 -2.76 13.35 -28.64
CA SER A 16 -1.95 12.90 -27.52
C SER A 16 -2.83 12.78 -26.27
N LEU A 17 -3.30 11.56 -25.97
CA LEU A 17 -3.90 11.25 -24.68
C LEU A 17 -2.83 11.38 -23.59
N PRO A 18 -3.08 12.11 -22.48
CA PRO A 18 -2.17 12.14 -21.35
C PRO A 18 -2.06 10.71 -20.83
N THR A 19 -0.94 10.08 -21.13
CA THR A 19 -0.55 8.78 -20.62
C THR A 19 -0.51 8.89 -19.09
N GLN A 20 -0.99 7.85 -18.40
CA GLN A 20 -0.87 7.60 -16.95
C GLN A 20 -2.08 7.92 -16.04
N ILE A 21 -3.31 7.56 -16.43
CA ILE A 21 -4.13 6.89 -15.42
C ILE A 21 -3.62 5.45 -15.39
N SER A 22 -2.70 5.16 -14.46
CA SER A 22 -2.14 3.81 -14.33
C SER A 22 -3.27 2.79 -14.14
N ARG A 23 -3.11 1.57 -14.67
CA ARG A 23 -4.10 0.49 -14.54
C ARG A 23 -4.56 0.30 -13.08
N GLU A 24 -3.64 0.54 -12.14
CA GLU A 24 -3.84 0.52 -10.70
C GLU A 24 -4.77 1.64 -10.21
N ALA A 25 -4.62 2.86 -10.74
CA ALA A 25 -5.52 3.97 -10.43
C ALA A 25 -6.94 3.70 -10.96
N LEU A 26 -7.06 3.12 -12.17
CA LEU A 26 -8.35 2.70 -12.72
C LEU A 26 -9.02 1.60 -11.90
N SER A 27 -8.28 0.57 -11.46
CA SER A 27 -8.84 -0.49 -10.61
C SER A 27 -9.27 0.04 -9.25
N MET A 28 -8.48 0.95 -8.66
CA MET A 28 -8.82 1.59 -7.39
C MET A 28 -10.06 2.46 -7.51
N LEU A 29 -10.16 3.29 -8.56
CA LEU A 29 -11.34 4.12 -8.83
C LEU A 29 -12.58 3.28 -9.10
N ALA A 30 -12.45 2.20 -9.88
CA ALA A 30 -13.55 1.27 -10.16
C ALA A 30 -14.05 0.58 -8.88
N ALA A 31 -13.14 0.19 -7.99
CA ALA A 31 -13.51 -0.44 -6.72
C ALA A 31 -14.10 0.56 -5.71
N GLN A 32 -13.60 1.79 -5.67
CA GLN A 32 -14.15 2.85 -4.81
C GLN A 32 -15.56 3.27 -5.24
N ARG A 33 -15.87 3.22 -6.55
CA ARG A 33 -17.23 3.44 -7.07
C ARG A 33 -18.27 2.48 -6.47
N LEU A 34 -17.90 1.22 -6.22
CA LEU A 34 -18.81 0.25 -5.61
C LEU A 34 -19.13 0.58 -4.13
N GLY A 35 -18.32 1.42 -3.49
CA GLY A 35 -18.45 1.79 -2.09
C GLY A 35 -18.93 3.23 -1.81
N THR A 36 -19.16 4.06 -2.85
CA THR A 36 -19.56 5.47 -2.70
C THR A 36 -20.75 5.85 -3.59
N ASP A 37 -21.78 6.49 -3.02
CA ASP A 37 -22.98 7.02 -3.72
C ASP A 37 -22.71 8.22 -4.67
N LYS A 38 -21.43 8.54 -4.96
CA LYS A 38 -21.08 9.65 -5.85
C LYS A 38 -21.18 9.21 -7.31
N SER A 39 -21.89 10.02 -8.13
CA SER A 39 -22.03 9.77 -9.57
C SER A 39 -20.67 9.85 -10.27
N VAL A 40 -20.42 8.90 -11.17
CA VAL A 40 -19.23 8.84 -12.03
C VAL A 40 -19.04 10.14 -12.80
N ALA A 41 -20.14 10.78 -13.20
CA ALA A 41 -20.11 12.04 -13.93
C ALA A 41 -19.49 13.17 -13.09
N THR A 42 -19.72 13.18 -11.77
CA THR A 42 -19.13 14.17 -10.84
C THR A 42 -17.65 13.91 -10.63
N ILE A 43 -17.25 12.64 -10.54
CA ILE A 43 -15.84 12.26 -10.43
C ILE A 43 -15.10 12.62 -11.72
N LEU A 44 -15.70 12.33 -12.89
CA LEU A 44 -15.13 12.65 -14.20
C LEU A 44 -15.05 14.15 -14.46
N SER A 45 -16.06 14.94 -14.06
CA SER A 45 -16.00 16.40 -14.22
C SER A 45 -14.95 17.03 -13.29
N GLU A 46 -14.74 16.50 -12.08
CA GLU A 46 -13.63 16.88 -11.21
C GLU A 46 -12.27 16.46 -11.78
N VAL A 47 -12.20 15.34 -12.53
CA VAL A 47 -11.01 14.86 -13.24
C VAL A 47 -10.64 15.77 -14.40
N GLU A 48 -11.62 16.18 -15.19
CA GLU A 48 -11.42 17.08 -16.33
C GLU A 48 -11.03 18.49 -15.86
N ALA A 49 -11.56 18.93 -14.71
CA ALA A 49 -11.23 20.21 -14.09
C ALA A 49 -9.86 20.21 -13.37
N SER A 50 -9.41 19.06 -12.86
CA SER A 50 -8.22 18.94 -11.99
C SER A 50 -7.14 18.07 -12.63
N ARG A 51 -6.43 18.62 -13.62
CA ARG A 51 -5.44 17.93 -14.48
C ARG A 51 -4.24 17.23 -13.78
N SER A 52 -4.16 17.09 -12.45
CA SER A 52 -3.02 16.36 -11.86
C SER A 52 -3.19 15.61 -10.52
N ASP A 53 -4.27 15.74 -9.74
CA ASP A 53 -4.24 15.19 -8.36
C ASP A 53 -5.55 14.52 -7.89
N VAL A 54 -6.45 14.15 -8.80
CA VAL A 54 -7.73 13.47 -8.48
C VAL A 54 -7.54 12.25 -7.59
N PRO A 55 -6.59 11.32 -7.85
CA PRO A 55 -6.42 10.16 -6.99
C PRO A 55 -6.07 10.56 -5.55
N ALA A 56 -5.28 11.61 -5.36
CA ALA A 56 -4.92 12.11 -4.05
C ALA A 56 -6.11 12.76 -3.32
N MET A 57 -6.99 13.46 -4.04
CA MET A 57 -8.20 14.06 -3.47
C MET A 57 -9.20 13.00 -2.98
N ILE A 58 -9.42 11.96 -3.78
CA ILE A 58 -10.31 10.86 -3.41
C ILE A 58 -9.72 10.09 -2.23
N LEU A 59 -8.42 9.74 -2.29
CA LEU A 59 -7.73 9.09 -1.18
C LEU A 59 -7.79 9.90 0.11
N ARG A 60 -7.61 11.23 0.04
CA ARG A 60 -7.75 12.11 1.20
C ARG A 60 -9.16 12.09 1.77
N SER A 61 -10.17 12.11 0.91
CA SER A 61 -11.58 12.06 1.34
C SER A 61 -11.92 10.73 1.98
N THR A 62 -11.53 9.61 1.36
CA THR A 62 -11.70 8.26 1.90
C THR A 62 -10.94 8.09 3.23
N TYR A 63 -9.72 8.62 3.32
CA TYR A 63 -8.91 8.57 4.52
C TYR A 63 -9.56 9.30 5.70
N LYS A 64 -10.20 10.45 5.47
CA LYS A 64 -10.93 11.20 6.51
C LYS A 64 -12.14 10.45 7.08
N LEU A 65 -12.67 9.46 6.36
CA LEU A 65 -13.79 8.62 6.81
C LEU A 65 -13.33 7.44 7.68
N LEU A 66 -12.02 7.19 7.75
CA LEU A 66 -11.46 6.09 8.54
C LEU A 66 -11.40 6.46 10.03
N LYS A 67 -11.62 5.46 10.88
CA LYS A 67 -11.41 5.58 12.33
C LYS A 67 -9.93 5.60 12.68
N SER A 68 -9.56 6.10 13.86
CA SER A 68 -8.17 6.10 14.36
C SER A 68 -7.50 4.72 14.26
N ASP A 69 -8.22 3.68 14.68
CA ASP A 69 -7.71 2.30 14.65
C ASP A 69 -7.41 1.83 13.21
N GLN A 70 -8.18 2.30 12.23
CA GLN A 70 -8.01 1.96 10.81
C GLN A 70 -6.90 2.78 10.17
N THR A 71 -6.82 4.08 10.49
CA THR A 71 -5.75 4.96 10.02
C THR A 71 -4.39 4.52 10.55
N ASP A 72 -4.34 4.03 11.79
CA ASP A 72 -3.11 3.54 12.41
C ASP A 72 -2.60 2.27 11.72
N VAL A 73 -3.51 1.32 11.44
CA VAL A 73 -3.16 0.11 10.66
C VAL A 73 -2.65 0.51 9.28
N LEU A 74 -3.32 1.45 8.60
CA LEU A 74 -2.94 1.85 7.25
C LEU A 74 -1.59 2.60 7.22
N ARG A 75 -1.32 3.47 8.20
CA ARG A 75 -0.03 4.15 8.35
C ARG A 75 1.10 3.15 8.64
N LEU A 76 0.82 2.14 9.47
CA LEU A 76 1.79 1.11 9.77
C LEU A 76 2.11 0.24 8.55
N LEU A 77 1.09 -0.19 7.80
CA LEU A 77 1.26 -0.94 6.55
C LEU A 77 2.05 -0.13 5.49
N ALA A 78 1.94 1.20 5.49
CA ALA A 78 2.71 2.05 4.59
C ALA A 78 4.22 2.04 4.85
N GLU A 79 4.64 1.65 6.06
CA GLU A 79 6.05 1.50 6.44
C GLU A 79 6.56 0.06 6.28
N LEU A 80 5.67 -0.95 6.21
CA LEU A 80 6.07 -2.32 5.90
C LEU A 80 6.46 -2.47 4.43
N GLU A 81 7.68 -2.91 4.15
CA GLU A 81 8.15 -3.11 2.76
C GLU A 81 7.52 -4.33 2.09
N ARG A 82 7.09 -5.30 2.89
CA ARG A 82 6.58 -6.59 2.41
C ARG A 82 5.18 -6.88 2.93
N PRO A 83 4.37 -7.63 2.16
CA PRO A 83 3.08 -8.11 2.60
C PRO A 83 3.25 -9.11 3.76
N GLU A 84 2.37 -9.04 4.75
CA GLU A 84 2.50 -9.82 5.99
C GLU A 84 1.19 -10.53 6.34
N HIS A 85 1.29 -11.59 7.15
CA HIS A 85 0.12 -12.29 7.68
C HIS A 85 -0.61 -11.46 8.73
N GLU A 86 -1.91 -11.69 8.89
CA GLU A 86 -2.72 -11.00 9.90
C GLU A 86 -2.19 -11.21 11.34
N SER A 87 -1.62 -12.39 11.65
CA SER A 87 -0.98 -12.65 12.95
C SER A 87 0.26 -11.79 13.18
N ALA A 88 1.05 -11.53 12.14
CA ALA A 88 2.19 -10.63 12.21
C ALA A 88 1.75 -9.18 12.37
N LEU A 89 0.66 -8.80 11.67
CA LEU A 89 0.04 -7.49 11.80
C LEU A 89 -0.51 -7.26 13.22
N GLU A 90 -1.03 -8.29 13.89
CA GLU A 90 -1.45 -8.22 15.30
C GLU A 90 -0.28 -7.81 16.20
N GLU A 91 0.88 -8.45 16.03
CA GLU A 91 2.09 -8.17 16.81
C GLU A 91 2.62 -6.75 16.61
N VAL A 92 2.69 -6.28 15.37
CA VAL A 92 3.29 -4.96 15.05
C VAL A 92 2.32 -3.81 15.30
N THR A 93 1.01 -4.01 15.12
CA THR A 93 0.00 -2.99 15.42
C THR A 93 -0.33 -2.91 16.90
N GLY A 94 -0.15 -4.02 17.65
CA GLY A 94 -0.58 -4.14 19.04
C GLY A 94 -2.10 -4.18 19.23
N GLN A 95 -2.87 -4.26 18.13
CA GLN A 95 -4.32 -4.39 18.19
C GLN A 95 -4.70 -5.84 18.48
N ARG A 96 -5.78 -6.08 19.22
CA ARG A 96 -6.34 -7.43 19.37
C ARG A 96 -6.89 -7.92 18.03
N TYR A 97 -6.75 -9.21 17.72
CA TYR A 97 -7.24 -9.87 16.51
C TYR A 97 -8.61 -9.38 16.05
N ASN A 98 -9.64 -9.45 16.91
CA ASN A 98 -11.01 -9.03 16.56
C ASN A 98 -11.13 -7.57 16.09
N ARG A 99 -10.29 -6.66 16.58
CA ARG A 99 -10.27 -5.26 16.15
C ARG A 99 -9.50 -5.12 14.84
N LEU A 100 -8.35 -5.78 14.76
CA LEU A 100 -7.54 -5.81 13.55
C LEU A 100 -8.32 -6.37 12.36
N SER A 101 -8.96 -7.53 12.49
CA SER A 101 -9.75 -8.15 11.42
C SER A 101 -10.88 -7.24 10.94
N LYS A 102 -11.54 -6.51 11.84
CA LYS A 102 -12.57 -5.52 11.48
C LYS A 102 -11.98 -4.33 10.73
N SER A 103 -10.83 -3.82 11.18
CA SER A 103 -10.11 -2.75 10.49
C SER A 103 -9.69 -3.19 9.09
N LEU A 104 -9.04 -4.35 8.97
CA LEU A 104 -8.59 -4.91 7.71
C LEU A 104 -9.74 -5.18 6.74
N LYS A 105 -10.85 -5.76 7.22
CA LYS A 105 -12.06 -5.94 6.41
C LYS A 105 -12.54 -4.62 5.82
N ARG A 106 -12.66 -3.58 6.66
CA ARG A 106 -13.09 -2.26 6.18
C ARG A 106 -12.11 -1.64 5.18
N LEU A 107 -10.81 -1.78 5.41
CA LEU A 107 -9.78 -1.29 4.50
C LEU A 107 -9.82 -2.03 3.15
N LYS A 108 -10.12 -3.33 3.16
CA LYS A 108 -10.34 -4.15 1.96
C LYS A 108 -11.58 -3.71 1.19
N ASP A 109 -12.70 -3.50 1.88
CA ASP A 109 -13.94 -3.02 1.27
C ASP A 109 -13.75 -1.68 0.55
N LEU A 110 -12.81 -0.85 1.03
CA LEU A 110 -12.44 0.44 0.42
C LEU A 110 -11.29 0.33 -0.59
N SER A 111 -10.80 -0.89 -0.85
CA SER A 111 -9.66 -1.17 -1.74
C SER A 111 -8.39 -0.40 -1.41
N LEU A 112 -8.17 -0.13 -0.12
CA LEU A 112 -6.97 0.53 0.38
C LEU A 112 -5.82 -0.46 0.65
N VAL A 113 -6.17 -1.72 0.83
CA VAL A 113 -5.25 -2.85 1.03
C VAL A 113 -5.58 -3.95 0.03
N LEU A 114 -4.58 -4.78 -0.25
CA LEU A 114 -4.63 -5.86 -1.21
C LEU A 114 -4.35 -7.18 -0.50
N GLU A 115 -5.02 -8.24 -0.93
CA GLU A 115 -4.66 -9.61 -0.54
C GLU A 115 -3.69 -10.18 -1.55
N ARG A 116 -2.61 -10.78 -1.04
CA ARG A 116 -1.65 -11.56 -1.81
C ARG A 116 -1.64 -12.99 -1.28
N ARG A 117 -1.13 -13.92 -2.09
CA ARG A 117 -0.90 -15.30 -1.68
C ARG A 117 0.59 -15.55 -1.55
N ASP A 118 0.99 -16.22 -0.47
CA ASP A 118 2.35 -16.72 -0.34
C ASP A 118 2.55 -18.05 -1.10
N LEU A 119 3.75 -18.60 -1.06
CA LEU A 119 4.08 -19.88 -1.69
C LEU A 119 3.32 -21.08 -1.09
N SER A 120 2.73 -20.92 0.09
CA SER A 120 1.92 -21.91 0.80
C SER A 120 0.42 -21.63 0.70
N ASP A 121 0.01 -20.78 -0.25
CA ASP A 121 -1.38 -20.32 -0.49
C ASP A 121 -2.05 -19.60 0.70
N LYS A 122 -1.26 -19.15 1.67
CA LYS A 122 -1.76 -18.35 2.80
C LYS A 122 -1.96 -16.91 2.37
N THR A 123 -2.97 -16.29 2.95
CA THR A 123 -3.28 -14.89 2.70
C THR A 123 -2.26 -13.97 3.39
N LEU A 124 -1.70 -13.07 2.61
CA LEU A 124 -0.88 -11.96 3.03
C LEU A 124 -1.61 -10.66 2.73
N ILE A 125 -1.36 -9.64 3.53
CA ILE A 125 -2.00 -8.33 3.41
C ILE A 125 -0.93 -7.30 3.06
N ASP A 126 -1.17 -6.56 1.99
CA ASP A 126 -0.34 -5.44 1.55
C ASP A 126 -1.18 -4.16 1.49
N ILE A 127 -0.51 -3.02 1.50
CA ILE A 127 -1.15 -1.75 1.18
C ILE A 127 -1.12 -1.51 -0.33
N HIS A 128 -2.18 -0.89 -0.87
CA HIS A 128 -2.20 -0.52 -2.27
C HIS A 128 -1.06 0.50 -2.56
N PRO A 129 -0.26 0.33 -3.64
CA PRO A 129 0.91 1.20 -3.92
C PRO A 129 0.59 2.71 -3.94
N LEU A 130 -0.53 3.08 -4.57
CA LEU A 130 -1.01 4.47 -4.58
C LEU A 130 -1.32 5.02 -3.18
N VAL A 131 -1.88 4.19 -2.29
CA VAL A 131 -2.18 4.57 -0.92
C VAL A 131 -0.89 4.74 -0.13
N ARG A 132 0.10 3.86 -0.34
CA ARG A 132 1.44 3.98 0.24
C ARG A 132 2.11 5.29 -0.16
N GLN A 133 2.11 5.62 -1.45
CA GLN A 133 2.68 6.86 -1.96
C GLN A 133 1.95 8.08 -1.40
N PHE A 134 0.62 8.04 -1.37
CA PHE A 134 -0.22 9.08 -0.78
C PHE A 134 0.15 9.33 0.68
N LEU A 135 0.23 8.28 1.51
CA LEU A 135 0.56 8.43 2.93
C LEU A 135 1.98 8.95 3.15
N ARG A 136 2.96 8.51 2.36
CA ARG A 136 4.34 8.98 2.47
C ARG A 136 4.51 10.43 2.01
N ARG A 137 3.68 10.91 1.08
CA ARG A 137 3.63 12.29 0.60
C ARG A 137 2.91 13.21 1.59
N GLU A 138 1.80 12.74 2.14
CA GLU A 138 0.92 13.53 3.01
C GLU A 138 1.48 13.67 4.43
N TYR A 139 2.15 12.63 4.94
CA TYR A 139 2.70 12.61 6.28
C TYR A 139 4.23 12.66 6.24
N PRO A 140 4.85 13.77 6.70
CA PRO A 140 6.30 13.89 6.76
C PRO A 140 6.89 12.86 7.74
N LYS A 141 8.17 12.52 7.54
CA LYS A 141 8.86 11.47 8.32
C LYS A 141 8.65 11.60 9.83
N ARG A 142 8.71 12.82 10.36
CA ARG A 142 8.50 13.12 11.79
C ARG A 142 7.18 12.56 12.35
N ASP A 143 6.11 12.61 11.57
CA ASP A 143 4.79 12.10 11.97
C ASP A 143 4.69 10.57 11.82
N ARG A 144 5.63 9.98 11.07
CA ARG A 144 5.72 8.53 10.81
C ARG A 144 6.73 7.83 11.71
N ASP A 145 7.58 8.55 12.44
CA ASP A 145 8.65 7.99 13.27
C ASP A 145 8.16 6.93 14.26
N SER A 146 6.99 7.13 14.87
CA SER A 146 6.42 6.12 15.77
C SER A 146 6.06 4.82 15.04
N PHE A 147 5.58 4.89 13.79
CA PHE A 147 5.22 3.72 13.00
C PHE A 147 6.47 3.02 12.47
N ILE A 148 7.45 3.79 12.00
CA ILE A 148 8.77 3.30 11.57
C ILE A 148 9.44 2.55 12.73
N GLY A 149 9.45 3.14 13.93
CA GLY A 149 10.02 2.51 15.12
C GLY A 149 9.35 1.18 15.48
N ARG A 150 8.02 1.08 15.37
CA ARG A 150 7.29 -0.19 15.59
C ARG A 150 7.69 -1.26 14.57
N VAL A 151 7.84 -0.88 13.29
CA VAL A 151 8.26 -1.78 12.23
C VAL A 151 9.70 -2.28 12.45
N ILE A 152 10.62 -1.39 12.84
CA ILE A 152 12.01 -1.77 13.20
C ILE A 152 12.01 -2.77 14.36
N LEU A 153 11.31 -2.46 15.45
CA LEU A 153 11.23 -3.35 16.62
C LEU A 153 10.61 -4.72 16.31
N TYR A 154 9.71 -4.76 15.33
CA TYR A 154 9.13 -6.01 14.85
C TYR A 154 10.18 -6.85 14.09
N PHE A 155 10.94 -6.25 13.19
CA PHE A 155 12.01 -6.96 12.47
C PHE A 155 13.15 -7.38 13.40
N ASP A 156 13.56 -6.54 14.35
CA ASP A 156 14.59 -6.87 15.35
C ASP A 156 14.22 -8.12 16.15
N ARG A 157 12.95 -8.24 16.56
CA ARG A 157 12.44 -9.42 17.26
C ARG A 157 12.53 -10.68 16.40
N ARG A 158 12.12 -10.59 15.13
CA ARG A 158 12.20 -11.72 14.20
C ARG A 158 13.64 -12.13 13.91
N LEU A 159 14.53 -11.16 13.68
CA LEU A 159 15.95 -11.41 13.48
C LEU A 159 16.58 -12.06 14.72
N ALA A 160 16.20 -11.65 15.93
CA ALA A 160 16.68 -12.27 17.17
C ALA A 160 16.26 -13.73 17.31
N ILE A 161 15.03 -14.09 16.89
CA ILE A 161 14.57 -15.49 16.87
C ILE A 161 15.40 -16.30 15.87
N VAL A 162 15.57 -15.79 14.65
CA VAL A 162 16.35 -16.46 13.61
C VAL A 162 17.82 -16.63 14.05
N ALA A 163 18.43 -15.61 14.64
CA ALA A 163 19.79 -15.67 15.17
C ALA A 163 19.96 -16.70 16.28
N LYS A 164 18.94 -16.91 17.12
CA LYS A 164 18.94 -17.98 18.13
C LYS A 164 18.87 -19.37 17.48
N LEU A 165 18.09 -19.52 16.42
CA LEU A 165 17.90 -20.80 15.71
C LEU A 165 19.13 -21.19 14.87
N LEU A 166 19.81 -20.21 14.26
CA LEU A 166 20.99 -20.44 13.41
C LEU A 166 22.31 -20.52 14.20
N GLY A 167 22.30 -20.20 15.49
CA GLY A 167 23.51 -19.95 16.27
C GLY A 167 24.13 -18.60 15.89
N LYS A 168 24.72 -17.90 16.87
CA LYS A 168 25.21 -16.51 16.72
C LYS A 168 26.27 -16.29 15.62
N GLU A 169 26.81 -17.34 15.01
CA GLU A 169 27.98 -17.27 14.13
C GLU A 169 27.71 -17.44 12.63
N ASN A 170 26.50 -17.79 12.19
CA ASN A 170 26.23 -18.01 10.77
C ASN A 170 24.86 -17.47 10.35
N ILE A 171 24.72 -16.14 10.26
CA ILE A 171 23.69 -15.56 9.39
C ILE A 171 24.34 -15.40 8.01
N PRO A 172 24.02 -16.26 7.02
CA PRO A 172 24.57 -16.12 5.70
C PRO A 172 24.06 -14.82 5.10
N LYS A 173 24.97 -13.93 4.68
CA LYS A 173 24.63 -12.61 4.12
C LYS A 173 23.62 -12.68 2.96
N HIS A 174 23.61 -13.78 2.21
CA HIS A 174 22.68 -14.01 1.11
C HIS A 174 21.20 -14.11 1.54
N ILE A 175 20.90 -14.44 2.80
CA ILE A 175 19.52 -14.45 3.31
C ILE A 175 18.98 -13.03 3.48
N LEU A 176 19.86 -12.06 3.80
CA LEU A 176 19.47 -10.65 3.90
C LEU A 176 19.10 -10.08 2.53
N ASP A 177 19.79 -10.50 1.45
CA ASP A 177 19.50 -10.05 0.09
C ASP A 177 18.14 -10.56 -0.43
N ILE A 178 17.76 -11.79 -0.11
CA ILE A 178 16.43 -12.35 -0.42
C ILE A 178 15.32 -11.65 0.37
N CYS A 179 15.65 -11.04 1.51
CA CYS A 179 14.73 -10.27 2.34
C CYS A 179 14.60 -8.79 1.96
N LEU A 180 15.47 -8.27 1.09
CA LEU A 180 15.50 -6.88 0.64
C LEU A 180 15.26 -6.70 -0.87
N SER A 181 15.14 -7.80 -1.62
CA SER A 181 14.75 -7.80 -3.05
C SER A 181 13.23 -7.81 -3.24
#